data_AF-A0A7J2YAC2-F1
#
_entry.id   AF-A0A7J2YAC2-F1
#
_cell.length_a   1.000
_cell.length_b   1.000
_cell.length_c   1.000
_cell.angle_alpha   90.00
_cell.angle_beta   90.00
_cell.angle_gamma   90.00
#
_symmetry.space_group_name_H-M   'P 1'
#
loop_
_entity.id
_entity.type
_entity.pdbx_description
1 polymer ?
#
loop_
_entity_poly.entity_id
_entity_poly.type
_entity_poly.pdbx_seq_one_letter_code
_entity_poly.pdbx_strand_id
1 'polypeptide(L)'
;MFGIGLIAHGYPKITDISGPVGFLANMGLPTELAAPIAVLEFVGGIVLMLGILTRITSGLIIAEMIANTFVIKLSKGFVGGFELDLLYLAAAVSLLMMGPGRASIEWDIIKREIIPRGKELVARR
;
A
#
# COMPACT_ATOMS: atom_id res chain seq x y z
N MET A 1 -9.92 4.33 7.29
CA MET A 1 -10.53 3.36 6.33
C MET A 1 -9.54 2.84 5.29
N PHE A 2 -8.51 3.59 4.89
CA PHE A 2 -7.49 3.16 3.92
C PHE A 2 -6.91 1.74 4.17
N GLY A 3 -6.34 1.48 5.37
CA GLY A 3 -5.81 0.16 5.71
C GLY A 3 -6.86 -0.97 5.66
N ILE A 4 -8.09 -0.70 6.11
CA ILE A 4 -9.20 -1.66 6.02
C ILE A 4 -9.54 -1.98 4.57
N GLY A 5 -9.54 -0.97 3.69
CA GLY A 5 -9.76 -1.14 2.26
C GLY A 5 -8.70 -2.01 1.60
N LEU A 6 -7.42 -1.78 1.91
CA LEU A 6 -6.32 -2.64 1.45
C LEU A 6 -6.49 -4.09 1.92
N ILE A 7 -6.86 -4.29 3.19
CA ILE A 7 -7.14 -5.63 3.73
C ILE A 7 -8.29 -6.29 2.98
N ALA A 8 -9.38 -5.56 2.72
CA ALA A 8 -10.54 -6.08 2.00
C ALA A 8 -10.21 -6.47 0.56
N HIS A 9 -9.33 -5.72 -0.13
CA HIS A 9 -8.86 -6.05 -1.47
C HIS A 9 -7.83 -7.18 -1.49
N GLY A 10 -6.93 -7.25 -0.51
CA GLY A 10 -5.88 -8.25 -0.42
C GLY A 10 -6.34 -9.60 0.11
N TYR A 11 -7.34 -9.64 0.99
CA TYR A 11 -7.85 -10.87 1.58
C TYR A 11 -8.25 -11.94 0.55
N PRO A 12 -9.07 -11.65 -0.48
CA PRO A 12 -9.39 -12.65 -1.49
C PRO A 12 -8.15 -13.11 -2.29
N LYS A 13 -7.14 -12.25 -2.44
CA LYS A 13 -5.90 -12.57 -3.19
C LYS A 13 -4.98 -13.50 -2.42
N ILE A 14 -4.96 -13.41 -1.09
CA ILE A 14 -4.11 -14.25 -0.25
C ILE A 14 -4.75 -15.60 0.07
N THR A 15 -6.09 -15.67 0.09
CA THR A 15 -6.82 -16.93 0.28
C THR A 15 -6.95 -17.74 -0.99
N ASP A 16 -7.00 -17.08 -2.15
CA ASP A 16 -6.97 -17.72 -3.46
C ASP A 16 -6.08 -16.94 -4.43
N ILE A 17 -4.85 -17.42 -4.60
CA ILE A 17 -3.89 -16.78 -5.50
C ILE A 17 -4.17 -17.07 -6.97
N SER A 18 -5.04 -18.05 -7.29
CA SER A 18 -5.33 -18.44 -8.67
C SER A 18 -6.02 -17.31 -9.45
N GLY A 19 -6.86 -16.53 -8.77
CA GLY A 19 -7.52 -15.34 -9.35
C GLY A 19 -6.52 -14.29 -9.84
N PRO A 20 -5.65 -13.74 -8.96
CA PRO A 20 -4.58 -12.83 -9.35
C PRO A 20 -3.64 -13.39 -10.42
N VAL A 21 -3.24 -14.66 -10.33
CA VAL A 21 -2.40 -15.33 -11.33
C VAL A 21 -3.07 -15.34 -12.70
N GLY A 22 -4.33 -15.81 -12.78
CA GLY A 22 -5.10 -15.83 -14.02
C GLY A 22 -5.35 -14.43 -14.58
N PHE A 23 -5.60 -13.45 -13.71
CA PHE A 23 -5.78 -12.05 -14.10
C PHE A 23 -4.52 -11.47 -14.74
N LEU A 24 -3.35 -11.68 -14.14
CA LEU A 24 -2.07 -11.24 -14.71
C LEU A 24 -1.75 -11.97 -16.03
N ALA A 25 -1.98 -13.29 -16.09
CA ALA A 25 -1.77 -14.08 -17.29
C ALA A 25 -2.63 -13.58 -18.47
N ASN A 26 -3.91 -13.27 -18.22
CA ASN A 26 -4.82 -12.73 -19.24
C ASN A 26 -4.39 -11.36 -19.78
N MET A 27 -3.65 -10.59 -18.98
CA MET A 27 -3.09 -9.30 -19.39
C MET A 27 -1.67 -9.42 -19.99
N GLY A 28 -1.12 -10.63 -20.08
CA GLY A 28 0.25 -10.87 -20.54
C GLY A 28 1.32 -10.35 -19.57
N LEU A 29 0.99 -10.22 -18.29
CA LEU A 29 1.90 -9.76 -17.23
C LEU A 29 2.56 -10.94 -16.51
N PRO A 30 3.74 -10.74 -15.89
CA PRO A 30 4.42 -11.78 -15.12
C PRO A 30 3.55 -12.27 -13.95
N THR A 31 3.20 -13.55 -13.95
CA THR A 31 2.33 -14.15 -12.94
C THR A 31 2.97 -14.23 -11.55
N GLU A 32 4.29 -14.17 -11.49
CA GLU A 32 5.10 -14.16 -10.27
C GLU A 32 4.82 -12.92 -9.40
N LEU A 33 4.24 -11.85 -9.99
CA LEU A 33 3.82 -10.66 -9.27
C LEU A 33 2.54 -10.85 -8.45
N ALA A 34 1.78 -11.93 -8.68
CA ALA A 34 0.53 -12.19 -7.96
C ALA A 34 0.75 -12.26 -6.45
N ALA A 35 1.72 -13.07 -6.02
CA ALA A 35 2.02 -13.28 -4.60
C ALA A 35 2.49 -12.02 -3.88
N PRO A 36 3.50 -11.25 -4.37
CA PRO A 36 3.93 -10.04 -3.70
C PRO A 36 2.84 -8.96 -3.67
N ILE A 37 2.00 -8.83 -4.72
CA ILE A 37 0.85 -7.91 -4.70
C ILE A 37 -0.15 -8.32 -3.63
N ALA A 38 -0.53 -9.60 -3.57
CA ALA A 38 -1.48 -10.11 -2.57
C ALA A 38 -0.99 -9.88 -1.14
N VAL A 39 0.29 -10.18 -0.88
CA VAL A 39 0.92 -9.96 0.43
C VAL A 39 0.98 -8.48 0.75
N LEU A 40 1.39 -7.63 -0.20
CA LEU A 40 1.48 -6.19 0.01
C LEU A 40 0.13 -5.58 0.36
N GLU A 41 -0.94 -5.92 -0.37
CA GLU A 41 -2.26 -5.38 -0.07
C GLU A 41 -2.79 -5.84 1.29
N PHE A 42 -2.72 -7.14 1.57
CA PHE A 42 -3.27 -7.68 2.81
C PHE A 42 -2.41 -7.34 4.02
N VAL A 43 -1.15 -7.79 4.03
CA VAL A 43 -0.24 -7.60 5.16
C VAL A 43 0.16 -6.14 5.27
N GLY A 44 0.42 -5.45 4.15
CA GLY A 44 0.71 -4.03 4.17
C GLY A 44 -0.47 -3.20 4.68
N GLY A 45 -1.71 -3.59 4.36
CA GLY A 45 -2.91 -2.98 4.93
C GLY A 45 -2.97 -3.10 6.46
N ILE A 46 -2.65 -4.27 7.02
CA ILE A 46 -2.57 -4.50 8.48
C ILE A 46 -1.46 -3.65 9.09
N VAL A 47 -0.27 -3.70 8.52
CA VAL A 47 0.93 -2.98 8.99
C VAL A 47 0.67 -1.46 9.02
N LEU A 48 0.04 -0.91 7.97
CA LEU A 48 -0.35 0.50 7.92
C LEU A 48 -1.46 0.84 8.91
N MET A 49 -2.43 -0.04 9.11
CA MET A 49 -3.51 0.17 10.08
C MET A 49 -2.99 0.23 11.52
N LEU A 50 -2.01 -0.61 11.84
CA LEU A 50 -1.31 -0.60 13.13
C LEU A 50 -0.30 0.56 13.24
N GLY A 51 -0.01 1.23 12.12
CA GLY A 51 0.95 2.33 12.03
C GLY A 51 2.37 1.88 12.35
N ILE A 52 2.76 0.71 11.83
CA ILE A 52 4.11 0.15 11.93
C ILE A 52 4.75 0.26 10.54
N LEU A 53 6.04 0.59 10.45
CA LEU A 53 6.77 0.69 9.17
C LEU A 53 6.05 1.55 8.12
N THR A 54 5.30 2.56 8.56
CA THR A 54 4.33 3.26 7.71
C THR A 54 4.96 3.81 6.44
N ARG A 55 6.16 4.40 6.54
CA ARG A 55 6.82 4.99 5.37
C ARG A 55 7.21 3.96 4.31
N ILE A 56 7.79 2.82 4.71
CA ILE A 56 8.14 1.75 3.75
C ILE A 56 6.88 1.24 3.08
N THR A 57 5.89 0.84 3.88
CA THR A 57 4.68 0.22 3.35
C THR A 57 3.90 1.19 2.47
N SER A 58 3.82 2.48 2.84
CA SER A 58 3.25 3.52 1.99
C SER A 58 4.01 3.68 0.67
N GLY A 59 5.34 3.62 0.68
CA GLY A 59 6.15 3.66 -0.54
C GLY A 59 5.85 2.50 -1.50
N LEU A 60 5.68 1.29 -0.96
CA LEU A 60 5.31 0.11 -1.75
C LEU A 60 3.89 0.22 -2.33
N ILE A 61 2.92 0.67 -1.53
CA ILE A 61 1.55 0.89 -2.00
C ILE A 61 1.49 1.99 -3.08
N ILE A 62 2.29 3.05 -2.97
CA ILE A 62 2.40 4.08 -4.02
C ILE A 62 2.83 3.44 -5.35
N ALA A 63 3.87 2.61 -5.32
CA ALA A 63 4.37 1.96 -6.54
C ALA A 63 3.32 1.03 -7.16
N GLU A 64 2.61 0.26 -6.33
CA GLU A 64 1.55 -0.64 -6.78
C GLU A 64 0.35 0.12 -7.36
N MET A 65 -0.12 1.19 -6.70
CA MET A 65 -1.23 2.02 -7.19
C MET A 65 -0.92 2.71 -8.52
N ILE A 66 0.32 3.18 -8.71
CA ILE A 66 0.79 3.72 -9.99
C ILE A 66 0.78 2.62 -11.05
N ALA A 67 1.38 1.46 -10.76
CA ALA A 67 1.42 0.35 -11.71
C ALA A 67 0.01 -0.11 -12.11
N ASN A 68 -0.89 -0.32 -11.15
CA ASN A 68 -2.27 -0.72 -11.39
C ASN A 68 -3.04 0.34 -12.21
N THR A 69 -2.87 1.63 -11.91
CA THR A 69 -3.51 2.71 -12.69
C THR A 69 -3.07 2.67 -14.15
N PHE A 70 -1.76 2.72 -14.43
CA PHE A 70 -1.25 2.86 -15.80
C PHE A 70 -1.30 1.57 -16.62
N VAL A 71 -1.11 0.42 -15.97
CA VAL A 71 -1.02 -0.87 -16.67
C VAL A 71 -2.40 -1.53 -16.80
N ILE A 72 -3.29 -1.36 -15.81
CA ILE A 72 -4.51 -2.17 -15.71
C ILE A 72 -5.78 -1.33 -15.92
N LYS A 73 -5.85 -0.13 -15.34
CA LYS A 73 -7.13 0.61 -15.25
C LYS A 73 -7.24 1.87 -16.10
N LEU A 74 -6.17 2.32 -16.77
CA LEU A 74 -6.19 3.57 -17.54
C LEU A 74 -7.26 3.56 -18.65
N SER A 75 -7.42 2.44 -19.34
CA SER A 75 -8.43 2.27 -20.41
C SER A 75 -9.87 2.20 -19.90
N LYS A 76 -10.07 1.97 -18.60
CA LYS A 76 -11.40 1.88 -17.97
C LYS A 76 -12.00 3.25 -17.64
N GLY A 77 -11.27 4.34 -17.87
CA GLY A 77 -11.69 5.69 -17.52
C GLY A 77 -11.60 5.96 -16.02
N PHE A 78 -12.04 7.16 -15.61
CA PHE A 78 -11.93 7.59 -14.21
C PHE A 78 -12.92 6.86 -13.30
N VAL A 79 -14.22 7.08 -13.51
CA VAL A 79 -15.31 6.50 -12.70
C VAL A 79 -15.44 5.01 -12.96
N GLY A 80 -15.43 4.18 -11.91
CA GLY A 80 -15.41 2.72 -12.01
C GLY A 80 -14.09 2.14 -12.54
N GLY A 81 -13.10 2.99 -12.82
CA GLY A 81 -11.76 2.60 -13.25
C GLY A 81 -10.73 2.95 -12.19
N PHE A 82 -9.92 3.97 -12.46
CA PHE A 82 -8.76 4.33 -11.62
C PHE A 82 -9.04 5.36 -10.51
N GLU A 83 -10.29 5.79 -10.30
CA GLU A 83 -10.64 6.72 -9.22
C GLU A 83 -10.21 6.23 -7.83
N LEU A 84 -10.42 4.95 -7.55
CA LEU A 84 -10.09 4.35 -6.26
C LEU A 84 -8.58 4.25 -6.07
N ASP A 85 -7.85 3.93 -7.14
CA ASP A 85 -6.40 3.82 -7.14
C ASP A 85 -5.76 5.17 -6.83
N LEU A 86 -6.29 6.26 -7.41
CA LEU A 86 -5.81 7.61 -7.10
C LEU A 86 -6.14 8.04 -5.68
N LEU A 87 -7.28 7.63 -5.14
CA LEU A 87 -7.62 7.91 -3.74
C LEU A 87 -6.64 7.20 -2.78
N TYR A 88 -6.31 5.95 -3.09
CA TYR A 88 -5.38 5.15 -2.29
C TYR A 88 -3.95 5.65 -2.45
N LEU A 89 -3.56 6.06 -3.65
CA LEU A 89 -2.29 6.73 -3.93
C LEU A 89 -2.16 8.02 -3.11
N ALA A 90 -3.19 8.88 -3.10
CA ALA A 90 -3.17 10.13 -2.33
C ALA A 90 -3.06 9.88 -0.82
N ALA A 91 -3.79 8.88 -0.30
CA ALA A 91 -3.68 8.45 1.09
C ALA A 91 -2.28 7.92 1.43
N ALA A 92 -1.71 7.08 0.57
CA ALA A 92 -0.37 6.54 0.75
C ALA A 92 0.71 7.63 0.70
N VAL A 93 0.62 8.58 -0.23
CA VAL A 93 1.53 9.74 -0.30
C VAL A 93 1.45 10.58 0.98
N SER A 94 0.23 10.80 1.49
CA SER A 94 0.03 11.53 2.74
C SER A 94 0.73 10.86 3.91
N LEU A 95 0.59 9.53 4.05
CA LEU A 95 1.26 8.74 5.07
C LEU A 95 2.78 8.68 4.90
N LEU A 96 3.27 8.58 3.65
CA LEU A 96 4.70 8.63 3.36
C LEU A 96 5.33 9.95 3.82
N MET A 97 4.62 11.07 3.62
CA MET A 97 5.09 12.41 3.98
C MET A 97 4.95 12.69 5.48
N MET A 98 3.78 12.40 6.04
CA MET A 98 3.41 12.73 7.43
C MET A 98 3.96 11.73 8.45
N GLY A 99 4.17 10.46 8.07
CA GLY A 99 4.54 9.39 8.99
C GLY A 99 3.33 8.69 9.64
N PRO A 100 3.56 7.81 10.63
CA PRO A 100 2.55 6.95 11.25
C PRO A 100 1.57 7.71 12.17
N GLY A 101 1.91 8.93 12.60
CA GLY A 101 1.07 9.75 13.48
C GLY A 101 1.10 9.33 14.96
N ARG A 102 0.44 10.12 15.83
CA ARG A 102 0.53 9.96 17.30
C ARG A 102 -0.22 8.73 17.84
N ALA A 103 -1.20 8.23 17.10
CA ALA A 103 -2.01 7.07 17.48
C ALA A 103 -1.41 5.74 16.99
N SER A 104 -0.22 5.75 16.40
CA SER A 104 0.41 4.52 15.93
C SER A 104 1.03 3.73 17.06
N ILE A 105 1.06 2.40 16.90
CA ILE A 105 1.74 1.50 17.84
C ILE A 105 3.24 1.81 17.88
N GLU A 106 3.83 2.15 16.74
CA GLU A 106 5.22 2.56 16.63
C GLU A 106 5.52 3.79 17.51
N TRP A 107 4.69 4.83 17.44
CA TRP A 107 4.88 6.01 18.27
C TRP A 107 4.52 5.77 19.73
N ASP A 108 3.49 4.98 20.02
CA ASP A 108 3.05 4.75 21.40
C ASP A 108 4.00 3.83 22.18
N ILE A 109 4.51 2.76 21.56
CA ILE A 109 5.41 1.80 22.21
C ILE A 109 6.87 2.23 22.05
N ILE A 110 7.30 2.60 20.84
CA ILE A 110 8.72 2.83 20.53
C ILE A 110 9.11 4.30 20.80
N LYS A 111 8.13 5.21 20.91
CA LYS A 111 8.33 6.67 21.10
C LYS A 111 9.19 7.33 20.01
N ARG A 112 9.38 6.64 18.89
CA ARG A 112 10.10 7.11 17.69
C ARG A 112 9.63 6.32 16.47
N GLU A 113 9.80 6.91 15.29
CA GLU A 113 9.74 6.17 14.03
C GLU A 113 10.98 5.27 13.89
N ILE A 114 10.79 4.06 13.40
CA ILE A 114 11.81 3.09 13.00
C ILE A 114 12.59 3.65 11.81
N ILE A 115 11.92 4.37 10.91
CA ILE A 115 12.53 5.04 9.75
C ILE A 115 12.12 6.52 9.75
N PRO A 116 12.81 7.35 10.54
CA PRO A 116 12.50 8.76 10.68
C PRO A 116 12.94 9.57 9.45
N ARG A 117 12.35 10.75 9.28
CA ARG A 117 12.72 11.66 8.18
C ARG A 117 14.12 12.22 8.42
N GLY A 118 14.91 12.44 7.37
CA GLY A 118 16.31 12.90 7.49
C GLY A 118 16.50 14.16 8.36
N LYS A 119 15.52 15.07 8.40
CA LYS A 119 15.55 16.26 9.29
C LYS A 119 15.43 15.91 10.77
N GLU A 120 14.68 14.87 11.12
CA GLU A 120 14.55 14.39 12.50
C GLU A 120 15.79 13.65 12.99
N LEU A 121 16.59 13.09 12.08
CA LEU A 121 17.89 12.49 12.41
C LEU A 121 18.91 13.54 12.84
N VAL A 122 18.87 14.74 12.24
CA VAL A 122 19.81 15.83 12.50
C VAL A 122 19.39 16.67 13.71
N ALA A 123 18.09 16.91 13.90
CA ALA A 123 17.55 17.69 15.02
C ALA A 123 17.73 17.04 16.41
N ARG A 124 18.33 15.85 16.48
CA ARG A 124 18.52 15.04 17.69
C ARG A 124 19.99 14.90 18.12
N ARG A 125 20.90 15.74 17.59
CA ARG A 125 22.28 15.86 18.08
C ARG A 125 22.44 17.04 19.03
#